data_AF-A0A1T5CV67-F1
#
_entry.id   AF-A0A1T5CV67-F1
#
_cell.length_a   1.000
_cell.length_b   1.000
_cell.length_c   1.000
_cell.angle_alpha   90.00
_cell.angle_beta   90.00
_cell.angle_gamma   90.00
#
_symmetry.space_group_name_H-M   'P 1'
#
loop_
_entity.id
_entity.type
_entity.pdbx_description
1 polymer ?
#
loop_
_entity_poly.entity_id
_entity_poly.type
_entity_poly.pdbx_seq_one_letter_code
_entity_poly.pdbx_strand_id
1 'polypeptide(L)'
;MKTTLTWITLALAATVSSCSLVEFENPNITDETFLGTPESAEVWLNGLQKQLAQTLNQTVVFAEMVSDNYYNNSSLSNQVFDIPTLLPEDLDIDNVQRELARLRAMAVYGVERVVPAAADGTREQLAEMYFYAAYASLLSGELFASLPAVEAGPVLPATAHLENAVGYLQQGLSLTADAGRRTVYTLALARAYHGLGDRQRAAQLAQEVIAADPLVLRNAVFDGLNGASNLMQTYTFSSSTNTLAPLPRLDFLDPKYFHVGNASADQKPIALLKGEEAFLIAAEAAIGNGDLPGAKALLTRLVGEVVSARPVASVDGRHAERKGTRSDYPLSAATKVRFAPGGPLREGLVLGRGDGNITVHRVSGTSVTEAEIAAAGDADALLYLLCLLRQEIFMSEGRRMTDLGIRFPISTIEQQNNPNVSAQDTRATIPSFIPGQLGMDDFEHDEAAGVVTILHDINRVLVANKASAGILPLVK
;
A
#
# COMPACT_ATOMS: atom_id res chain seq x y z
N MET A 1 44.00 46.70 -30.36
CA MET A 1 42.99 46.76 -29.26
C MET A 1 41.74 45.93 -29.52
N LYS A 2 41.27 45.73 -30.77
CA LYS A 2 40.09 44.88 -31.02
C LYS A 2 40.37 43.38 -31.10
N THR A 3 41.59 42.96 -31.42
CA THR A 3 41.97 41.53 -31.53
C THR A 3 42.42 40.90 -30.21
N THR A 4 42.97 41.69 -29.28
CA THR A 4 43.38 41.19 -27.95
C THR A 4 42.20 41.05 -26.97
N LEU A 5 41.09 41.77 -27.20
CA LEU A 5 39.90 41.67 -26.35
C LEU A 5 39.06 40.41 -26.67
N THR A 6 39.12 39.92 -27.91
CA THR A 6 38.38 38.72 -28.38
C THR A 6 38.98 37.42 -27.83
N TRP A 7 40.31 37.36 -27.65
CA TRP A 7 40.98 36.19 -27.07
C TRP A 7 40.79 36.08 -25.55
N ILE A 8 40.59 37.21 -24.85
CA ILE A 8 40.33 37.23 -23.41
C ILE A 8 38.87 36.84 -23.11
N THR A 9 37.91 37.13 -24.00
CA THR A 9 36.51 36.69 -23.84
C THR A 9 36.29 35.22 -24.20
N LEU A 10 37.09 34.63 -25.11
CA LEU A 10 37.02 33.20 -25.40
C LEU A 10 37.66 32.33 -24.31
N ALA A 11 38.70 32.83 -23.63
CA ALA A 11 39.36 32.11 -22.54
C ALA A 11 38.55 32.11 -21.23
N LEU A 12 37.73 33.14 -21.00
CA LEU A 12 36.86 33.22 -19.81
C LEU A 12 35.53 32.46 -19.98
N ALA A 13 35.09 32.20 -21.22
CA ALA A 13 33.90 31.38 -21.49
C ALA A 13 34.18 29.87 -21.39
N ALA A 14 35.44 29.43 -21.46
CA ALA A 14 35.84 28.03 -21.28
C ALA A 14 36.02 27.63 -19.80
N THR A 15 36.07 28.59 -18.87
CA THR A 15 36.29 28.34 -17.43
C THR A 15 35.00 28.34 -16.59
N VAL A 16 33.83 28.53 -17.20
CA VAL A 16 32.53 28.50 -16.50
C VAL A 16 31.64 27.33 -16.96
N SER A 17 32.20 26.38 -17.72
CA SER A 17 31.52 25.13 -18.10
C SER A 17 32.18 23.87 -17.52
N SER A 18 33.10 24.00 -16.57
CA SER A 18 33.74 22.85 -15.89
C SER A 18 33.13 22.58 -14.50
N CYS A 19 31.80 22.50 -14.45
CA CYS A 19 31.11 21.70 -13.43
C CYS A 19 30.29 20.61 -14.14
N SER A 20 30.89 19.95 -15.14
CA SER A 20 30.59 18.55 -15.38
C SER A 20 31.23 17.77 -14.22
N LEU A 21 30.42 17.16 -13.36
CA LEU A 21 30.26 15.71 -13.41
C LEU A 21 31.62 15.01 -13.38
N VAL A 22 32.37 15.16 -12.29
CA VAL A 22 33.33 14.12 -11.94
C VAL A 22 32.48 13.05 -11.29
N GLU A 23 32.06 12.08 -12.08
CA GLU A 23 31.56 10.81 -11.57
C GLU A 23 32.72 10.23 -10.77
N PHE A 24 32.64 10.34 -9.44
CA PHE A 24 33.65 9.80 -8.54
C PHE A 24 33.43 8.28 -8.51
N GLU A 25 33.86 7.59 -9.57
CA GLU A 25 33.97 6.14 -9.54
C GLU A 25 35.02 5.79 -8.48
N ASN A 26 34.58 5.10 -7.44
CA ASN A 26 35.52 4.50 -6.50
C ASN A 26 36.29 3.42 -7.28
N PRO A 27 37.61 3.58 -7.53
CA PRO A 27 38.37 2.64 -8.36
C PRO A 27 38.47 1.24 -7.76
N ASN A 28 38.00 1.05 -6.51
CA ASN A 28 37.97 -0.23 -5.82
C ASN A 28 36.60 -0.93 -5.85
N ILE A 29 35.53 -0.25 -6.32
CA ILE A 29 34.17 -0.82 -6.44
C ILE A 29 33.53 -0.28 -7.72
N THR A 30 33.74 -0.99 -8.82
CA THR A 30 32.97 -0.89 -10.08
C THR A 30 31.94 -2.01 -10.15
N ASP A 31 30.92 -1.86 -11.01
CA ASP A 31 29.95 -2.94 -11.32
C ASP A 31 30.68 -4.25 -11.68
N GLU A 32 31.72 -4.16 -12.50
CA GLU A 32 32.53 -5.31 -12.94
C GLU A 32 33.32 -5.97 -11.80
N THR A 33 33.72 -5.20 -10.78
CA THR A 33 34.42 -5.73 -9.60
C THR A 33 33.48 -6.27 -8.54
N PHE A 34 32.21 -5.85 -8.53
CA PHE A 34 31.17 -6.38 -7.64
C PHE A 34 30.57 -7.66 -8.21
N LEU A 35 30.24 -7.67 -9.50
CA LEU A 35 29.71 -8.83 -10.21
C LEU A 35 30.75 -9.98 -10.19
N GLY A 36 30.32 -11.17 -9.76
CA GLY A 36 31.18 -12.36 -9.68
C GLY A 36 31.98 -12.51 -8.39
N THR A 37 31.85 -11.58 -7.44
CA THR A 37 32.31 -11.81 -6.07
C THR A 37 31.39 -12.79 -5.33
N PRO A 38 31.92 -13.60 -4.38
CA PRO A 38 31.09 -14.38 -3.48
C PRO A 38 30.06 -13.48 -2.77
N GLU A 39 28.88 -14.02 -2.50
CA GLU A 39 27.78 -13.34 -1.78
C GLU A 39 27.18 -12.12 -2.49
N SER A 40 27.63 -11.77 -3.71
CA SER A 40 27.09 -10.61 -4.46
C SER A 40 25.57 -10.67 -4.66
N ALA A 41 25.01 -11.86 -4.88
CA ALA A 41 23.56 -12.06 -4.97
C ALA A 41 22.83 -11.79 -3.64
N GLU A 42 23.42 -12.17 -2.50
CA GLU A 42 22.85 -11.94 -1.17
C GLU A 42 22.92 -10.46 -0.79
N VAL A 43 24.07 -9.82 -1.03
CA VAL A 43 24.25 -8.37 -0.81
C VAL A 43 23.24 -7.57 -1.63
N TRP A 44 23.00 -7.95 -2.89
CA TRP A 44 22.01 -7.30 -3.73
C TRP A 44 20.58 -7.49 -3.21
N LEU A 45 20.23 -8.68 -2.72
CA LEU A 45 18.92 -8.93 -2.08
C LEU A 45 18.72 -8.07 -0.83
N ASN A 46 19.75 -7.89 -0.01
CA ASN A 46 19.68 -6.99 1.14
C ASN A 46 19.43 -5.53 0.68
N GLY A 47 20.07 -5.12 -0.42
CA GLY A 47 19.78 -3.84 -1.09
C GLY A 47 18.32 -3.73 -1.55
N LEU A 48 17.77 -4.79 -2.17
CA LEU A 48 16.37 -4.87 -2.59
C LEU A 48 15.39 -4.80 -1.41
N GLN A 49 15.72 -5.44 -0.28
CA GLN A 49 14.90 -5.36 0.94
C GLN A 49 14.83 -3.92 1.48
N LYS A 50 15.99 -3.24 1.54
CA LYS A 50 16.04 -1.82 1.92
C LYS A 50 15.24 -0.97 0.94
N GLN A 51 15.41 -1.19 -0.35
CA GLN A 51 14.69 -0.46 -1.39
C GLN A 51 13.17 -0.70 -1.28
N LEU A 52 12.73 -1.92 -0.99
CA LEU A 52 11.31 -2.20 -0.75
C LEU A 52 10.76 -1.38 0.42
N ALA A 53 11.48 -1.29 1.54
CA ALA A 53 11.07 -0.47 2.67
C ALA A 53 10.93 1.01 2.30
N GLN A 54 11.85 1.54 1.48
CA GLN A 54 11.78 2.91 0.95
C GLN A 54 10.59 3.11 0.00
N THR A 55 10.34 2.15 -0.89
CA THR A 55 9.17 2.16 -1.78
C THR A 55 7.87 2.18 -0.98
N LEU A 56 7.75 1.36 0.08
CA LEU A 56 6.55 1.34 0.91
C LEU A 56 6.32 2.65 1.68
N ASN A 57 7.39 3.33 2.12
CA ASN A 57 7.25 4.64 2.77
C ASN A 57 6.57 5.66 1.85
N GLN A 58 6.82 5.59 0.54
CA GLN A 58 6.13 6.45 -0.42
C GLN A 58 4.73 5.89 -0.71
N THR A 59 4.61 4.62 -1.09
CA THR A 59 3.33 4.09 -1.60
C THR A 59 2.25 4.02 -0.51
N VAL A 60 2.60 3.57 0.70
CA VAL A 60 1.60 3.31 1.76
C VAL A 60 1.02 4.61 2.27
N VAL A 61 1.87 5.56 2.67
CA VAL A 61 1.43 6.82 3.27
C VAL A 61 0.52 7.60 2.34
N PHE A 62 0.93 7.76 1.07
CA PHE A 62 0.14 8.53 0.11
C PHE A 62 -1.13 7.80 -0.31
N ALA A 63 -1.10 6.47 -0.47
CA ALA A 63 -2.33 5.72 -0.75
C ALA A 63 -3.32 5.75 0.42
N GLU A 64 -2.86 5.75 1.67
CA GLU A 64 -3.74 5.88 2.84
C GLU A 64 -4.35 7.29 2.94
N MET A 65 -3.58 8.34 2.64
CA MET A 65 -4.04 9.73 2.68
C MET A 65 -5.01 10.10 1.55
N VAL A 66 -4.97 9.38 0.42
CA VAL A 66 -5.96 9.55 -0.67
C VAL A 66 -7.28 8.82 -0.37
N SER A 67 -7.34 8.06 0.73
CA SER A 67 -8.43 7.15 1.04
C SER A 67 -9.22 7.58 2.28
N ASP A 68 -10.36 6.92 2.52
CA ASP A 68 -11.22 7.13 3.68
C ASP A 68 -10.75 6.38 4.94
N ASN A 69 -9.45 6.16 5.09
CA ASN A 69 -8.87 5.52 6.28
C ASN A 69 -8.35 6.55 7.28
N TYR A 70 -7.62 7.54 6.78
CA TYR A 70 -6.97 8.59 7.55
C TYR A 70 -7.22 9.92 6.89
N TYR A 71 -7.48 10.94 7.70
CA TYR A 71 -7.42 12.32 7.25
C TYR A 71 -6.13 12.98 7.75
N ASN A 72 -5.71 14.02 7.05
CA ASN A 72 -4.51 14.75 7.41
C ASN A 72 -4.80 15.72 8.55
N ASN A 73 -4.18 15.46 9.71
CA ASN A 73 -4.43 16.19 10.95
C ASN A 73 -3.32 17.19 11.28
N SER A 74 -2.43 17.47 10.33
CA SER A 74 -1.23 18.30 10.48
C SER A 74 -0.84 19.04 9.19
N SER A 75 0.09 19.97 9.27
CA SER A 75 0.70 20.62 8.09
C SER A 75 1.98 19.90 7.63
N LEU A 76 2.40 18.84 8.31
CA LEU A 76 3.63 18.08 8.01
C LEU A 76 3.49 17.15 6.80
N SER A 77 2.29 17.00 6.24
CA SER A 77 2.04 16.21 5.03
C SER A 77 1.09 16.95 4.09
N ASN A 78 1.07 16.56 2.82
CA ASN A 78 0.31 17.25 1.77
C ASN A 78 -1.21 17.11 2.00
N GLN A 79 -1.90 18.22 2.23
CA GLN A 79 -3.35 18.23 2.50
C GLN A 79 -4.20 18.03 1.23
N VAL A 80 -3.60 18.12 0.04
CA VAL A 80 -4.34 18.10 -1.24
C VAL A 80 -4.80 16.69 -1.62
N PHE A 81 -4.07 15.66 -1.16
CA PHE A 81 -4.42 14.26 -1.45
C PHE A 81 -5.69 13.82 -0.71
N ASP A 82 -5.98 14.45 0.43
CA ASP A 82 -7.22 14.30 1.23
C ASP A 82 -8.46 14.84 0.47
N ILE A 83 -8.25 15.76 -0.51
CA ILE A 83 -9.28 16.39 -1.36
C ILE A 83 -9.43 15.63 -2.70
N PRO A 84 -9.09 14.34 -2.73
CA PRO A 84 -8.60 13.57 -3.89
C PRO A 84 -8.15 14.36 -5.13
N THR A 85 -7.40 15.45 -4.97
CA THR A 85 -6.92 16.24 -6.12
C THR A 85 -5.48 15.82 -6.41
N LEU A 86 -5.32 14.98 -7.43
CA LEU A 86 -4.03 14.36 -7.77
C LEU A 86 -3.46 15.02 -9.02
N LEU A 87 -2.52 15.96 -8.83
CA LEU A 87 -1.92 16.71 -9.93
C LEU A 87 -0.59 16.07 -10.36
N PRO A 88 -0.30 15.94 -11.67
CA PRO A 88 0.95 15.34 -12.13
C PRO A 88 2.21 16.15 -11.76
N GLU A 89 2.06 17.42 -11.35
CA GLU A 89 3.13 18.25 -10.82
C GLU A 89 3.46 17.99 -9.34
N ASP A 90 2.63 17.20 -8.63
CA ASP A 90 2.85 16.91 -7.22
C ASP A 90 4.13 16.08 -7.03
N LEU A 91 5.05 16.60 -6.21
CA LEU A 91 6.33 15.94 -5.91
C LEU A 91 6.14 14.55 -5.29
N ASP A 92 5.06 14.36 -4.54
CA ASP A 92 4.74 13.09 -3.89
C ASP A 92 4.41 11.99 -4.91
N ILE A 93 3.67 12.31 -6.00
CA ILE A 93 3.36 11.36 -7.08
C ILE A 93 4.65 10.94 -7.79
N ASP A 94 5.50 11.92 -8.06
CA ASP A 94 6.80 11.72 -8.69
C ASP A 94 7.76 10.89 -7.81
N ASN A 95 7.74 11.09 -6.49
CA ASN A 95 8.47 10.23 -5.53
C ASN A 95 7.98 8.78 -5.56
N VAL A 96 6.65 8.57 -5.50
CA VAL A 96 6.07 7.22 -5.58
C VAL A 96 6.50 6.52 -6.87
N GLN A 97 6.37 7.21 -8.00
CA GLN A 97 6.75 6.68 -9.31
C GLN A 97 8.23 6.29 -9.35
N ARG A 98 9.14 7.15 -8.87
CA ARG A 98 10.57 6.86 -8.84
C ARG A 98 10.93 5.66 -7.99
N GLU A 99 10.38 5.57 -6.77
CA GLU A 99 10.73 4.47 -5.86
C GLU A 99 10.18 3.12 -6.36
N LEU A 100 9.05 3.11 -7.08
CA LEU A 100 8.56 1.92 -7.79
C LEU A 100 9.48 1.54 -8.96
N ALA A 101 9.87 2.51 -9.78
CA ALA A 101 10.78 2.28 -10.90
C ALA A 101 12.14 1.75 -10.43
N ARG A 102 12.69 2.31 -9.35
CA ARG A 102 13.97 1.88 -8.76
C ARG A 102 13.89 0.45 -8.24
N LEU A 103 12.86 0.10 -7.46
CA LEU A 103 12.67 -1.28 -6.98
C LEU A 103 12.60 -2.28 -8.14
N ARG A 104 11.82 -1.96 -9.18
CA ARG A 104 11.68 -2.81 -10.37
C ARG A 104 13.00 -2.94 -11.12
N ALA A 105 13.68 -1.84 -11.40
CA ALA A 105 14.95 -1.83 -12.13
C ALA A 105 16.03 -2.62 -11.37
N MET A 106 16.15 -2.42 -10.06
CA MET A 106 17.08 -3.19 -9.23
C MET A 106 16.75 -4.69 -9.24
N ALA A 107 15.48 -5.06 -9.20
CA ALA A 107 15.07 -6.46 -9.19
C ALA A 107 15.35 -7.14 -10.53
N VAL A 108 15.00 -6.48 -11.64
CA VAL A 108 15.28 -6.97 -13.00
C VAL A 108 16.78 -7.08 -13.24
N TYR A 109 17.57 -6.07 -12.87
CA TYR A 109 19.03 -6.15 -12.96
C TYR A 109 19.60 -7.30 -12.11
N GLY A 110 19.03 -7.52 -10.93
CA GLY A 110 19.37 -8.66 -10.08
C GLY A 110 19.17 -10.01 -10.78
N VAL A 111 18.01 -10.18 -11.42
CA VAL A 111 17.65 -11.38 -12.21
C VAL A 111 18.56 -11.57 -13.41
N GLU A 112 18.82 -10.50 -14.18
CA GLU A 112 19.49 -10.58 -15.48
C GLU A 112 21.01 -10.59 -15.39
N ARG A 113 21.58 -9.92 -14.37
CA ARG A 113 23.01 -9.65 -14.28
C ARG A 113 23.63 -10.18 -13.00
N VAL A 114 23.05 -9.90 -11.84
CA VAL A 114 23.71 -10.19 -10.55
C VAL A 114 23.75 -11.69 -10.26
N VAL A 115 22.59 -12.36 -10.21
CA VAL A 115 22.57 -13.79 -9.87
C VAL A 115 23.28 -14.65 -10.92
N PRO A 116 23.14 -14.40 -12.24
CA PRO A 116 23.90 -15.15 -13.25
C PRO A 116 25.42 -14.98 -13.15
N ALA A 117 25.90 -13.82 -12.68
CA ALA A 117 27.32 -13.56 -12.52
C ALA A 117 27.87 -14.04 -11.17
N ALA A 118 27.04 -14.11 -10.12
CA ALA A 118 27.45 -14.48 -8.77
C ALA A 118 28.02 -15.90 -8.70
N ALA A 119 29.19 -16.05 -8.05
CA ALA A 119 29.89 -17.33 -7.93
C ALA A 119 29.08 -18.39 -7.15
N ASP A 120 28.22 -17.94 -6.24
CA ASP A 120 27.39 -18.72 -5.33
C ASP A 120 25.88 -18.39 -5.46
N GLY A 121 25.47 -17.79 -6.58
CA GLY A 121 24.08 -17.45 -6.85
C GLY A 121 23.16 -18.68 -6.81
N THR A 122 22.07 -18.59 -6.05
CA THR A 122 21.12 -19.70 -5.87
C THR A 122 19.80 -19.47 -6.60
N ARG A 123 19.10 -20.58 -6.89
CA ARG A 123 17.74 -20.53 -7.45
C ARG A 123 16.75 -19.81 -6.54
N GLU A 124 16.92 -19.93 -5.22
CA GLU A 124 16.08 -19.26 -4.23
C GLU A 124 16.29 -17.75 -4.22
N GLN A 125 17.54 -17.29 -4.35
CA GLN A 125 17.82 -15.86 -4.48
C GLN A 125 17.23 -15.30 -5.77
N LEU A 126 17.36 -16.04 -6.89
CA LEU A 126 16.73 -15.68 -8.15
C LEU A 126 15.20 -15.60 -8.04
N ALA A 127 14.58 -16.57 -7.38
CA ALA A 127 13.14 -16.60 -7.13
C ALA A 127 12.68 -15.35 -6.35
N GLU A 128 13.44 -14.96 -5.34
CA GLU A 128 13.14 -13.78 -4.52
C GLU A 128 13.29 -12.47 -5.32
N MET A 129 14.30 -12.37 -6.19
CA MET A 129 14.42 -11.19 -7.08
C MET A 129 13.26 -11.10 -8.07
N TYR A 130 12.78 -12.23 -8.61
CA TYR A 130 11.55 -12.26 -9.39
C TYR A 130 10.34 -11.81 -8.57
N PHE A 131 10.23 -12.19 -7.30
CA PHE A 131 9.17 -11.70 -6.41
C PHE A 131 9.22 -10.18 -6.25
N TYR A 132 10.39 -9.57 -6.06
CA TYR A 132 10.51 -8.10 -5.98
C TYR A 132 10.10 -7.41 -7.30
N ALA A 133 10.52 -7.94 -8.45
CA ALA A 133 10.11 -7.43 -9.76
C ALA A 133 8.58 -7.54 -9.95
N ALA A 134 8.00 -8.66 -9.52
CA ALA A 134 6.58 -8.87 -9.52
C ALA A 134 5.84 -7.89 -8.61
N TYR A 135 6.31 -7.70 -7.38
CA TYR A 135 5.65 -6.84 -6.40
C TYR A 135 5.68 -5.37 -6.83
N ALA A 136 6.79 -4.89 -7.40
CA ALA A 136 6.87 -3.55 -7.98
C ALA A 136 5.89 -3.38 -9.17
N SER A 137 5.75 -4.41 -10.01
CA SER A 137 4.79 -4.42 -11.12
C SER A 137 3.35 -4.47 -10.62
N LEU A 138 3.09 -5.23 -9.55
CA LEU A 138 1.80 -5.31 -8.89
C LEU A 138 1.37 -3.94 -8.36
N LEU A 139 2.23 -3.27 -7.58
CA LEU A 139 1.96 -1.91 -7.11
C LEU A 139 1.81 -0.89 -8.25
N SER A 140 2.53 -1.09 -9.37
CA SER A 140 2.38 -0.22 -10.55
C SER A 140 0.97 -0.30 -11.16
N GLY A 141 0.41 -1.52 -11.30
CA GLY A 141 -0.98 -1.70 -11.74
C GLY A 141 -2.01 -1.36 -10.63
N GLU A 142 -1.58 -1.53 -9.39
CA GLU A 142 -2.20 -1.11 -8.11
C GLU A 142 -2.58 0.36 -8.08
N LEU A 143 -1.57 1.20 -8.29
CA LEU A 143 -1.60 2.58 -7.86
C LEU A 143 -1.65 3.58 -9.01
N PHE A 144 -1.31 3.19 -10.24
CA PHE A 144 -1.27 4.09 -11.39
C PHE A 144 -2.20 3.64 -12.51
N ALA A 145 -2.74 4.60 -13.26
CA ALA A 145 -3.54 4.30 -14.44
C ALA A 145 -2.68 3.67 -15.55
N SER A 146 -1.44 4.17 -15.64
CA SER A 146 -0.42 3.71 -16.57
C SER A 146 0.95 4.17 -16.10
N LEU A 147 1.99 3.40 -16.41
CA LEU A 147 3.39 3.74 -16.13
C LEU A 147 4.32 3.12 -17.18
N PRO A 148 5.48 3.70 -17.47
CA PRO A 148 6.54 2.99 -18.17
C PRO A 148 7.04 1.80 -17.33
N ALA A 149 7.31 0.66 -17.97
CA ALA A 149 7.91 -0.49 -17.29
C ALA A 149 9.45 -0.41 -17.24
N VAL A 150 10.05 0.31 -18.18
CA VAL A 150 11.49 0.53 -18.29
C VAL A 150 11.77 2.01 -18.52
N GLU A 151 12.98 2.44 -18.20
CA GLU A 151 13.43 3.82 -18.38
C GLU A 151 13.23 4.29 -19.82
N ALA A 152 12.64 5.48 -19.99
CA ALA A 152 12.30 6.09 -21.27
C ALA A 152 11.50 5.16 -22.23
N GLY A 153 10.90 4.10 -21.68
CA GLY A 153 10.15 3.10 -22.44
C GLY A 153 8.71 3.51 -22.73
N PRO A 154 7.99 2.67 -23.48
CA PRO A 154 6.57 2.88 -23.74
C PRO A 154 5.77 2.86 -22.43
N VAL A 155 4.76 3.72 -22.35
CA VAL A 155 3.78 3.73 -21.27
C VAL A 155 2.90 2.48 -21.37
N LEU A 156 2.86 1.70 -20.30
CA LEU A 156 2.01 0.51 -20.20
C LEU A 156 0.79 0.80 -19.32
N PRO A 157 -0.40 0.30 -19.68
CA PRO A 157 -1.58 0.41 -18.84
C PRO A 157 -1.45 -0.46 -17.58
N ALA A 158 -2.27 -0.16 -16.56
CA ALA A 158 -2.31 -0.93 -15.31
C ALA A 158 -2.42 -2.46 -15.52
N THR A 159 -3.25 -2.92 -16.46
CA THR A 159 -3.43 -4.35 -16.74
C THR A 159 -2.14 -5.03 -17.22
N ALA A 160 -1.34 -4.35 -18.05
CA ALA A 160 -0.07 -4.90 -18.53
C ALA A 160 0.96 -5.01 -17.39
N HIS A 161 0.94 -4.11 -16.42
CA HIS A 161 1.77 -4.24 -15.21
C HIS A 161 1.34 -5.42 -14.34
N LEU A 162 0.03 -5.69 -14.22
CA LEU A 162 -0.48 -6.87 -13.53
C LEU A 162 -0.10 -8.17 -14.27
N GLU A 163 -0.14 -8.18 -15.60
CA GLU A 163 0.34 -9.31 -16.41
C GLU A 163 1.86 -9.54 -16.24
N ASN A 164 2.65 -8.48 -16.17
CA ASN A 164 4.08 -8.57 -15.83
C ASN A 164 4.28 -9.17 -14.44
N ALA A 165 3.49 -8.76 -13.45
CA ALA A 165 3.53 -9.34 -12.11
C ALA A 165 3.25 -10.85 -12.14
N VAL A 166 2.23 -11.28 -12.90
CA VAL A 166 1.92 -12.71 -13.11
C VAL A 166 3.12 -13.45 -13.71
N GLY A 167 3.71 -12.91 -14.77
CA GLY A 167 4.86 -13.52 -15.43
C GLY A 167 6.06 -13.72 -14.49
N TYR A 168 6.42 -12.67 -13.74
CA TYR A 168 7.52 -12.75 -12.77
C TYR A 168 7.24 -13.73 -11.63
N LEU A 169 6.01 -13.77 -11.09
CA LEU A 169 5.64 -14.72 -10.02
C LEU A 169 5.68 -16.17 -10.51
N GLN A 170 5.27 -16.44 -11.74
CA GLN A 170 5.38 -17.78 -12.33
C GLN A 170 6.84 -18.22 -12.47
N GLN A 171 7.75 -17.32 -12.86
CA GLN A 171 9.19 -17.61 -12.86
C GLN A 171 9.68 -17.92 -11.45
N GLY A 172 9.36 -17.07 -10.47
CA GLY A 172 9.71 -17.30 -9.07
C GLY A 172 9.22 -18.65 -8.53
N LEU A 173 7.95 -19.00 -8.80
CA LEU A 173 7.35 -20.29 -8.41
C LEU A 173 8.00 -21.52 -9.06
N SER A 174 8.54 -21.37 -10.27
CA SER A 174 9.28 -22.45 -10.94
C SER A 174 10.67 -22.70 -10.33
N LEU A 175 11.17 -21.71 -9.58
CA LEU A 175 12.51 -21.72 -9.00
C LEU A 175 12.52 -22.12 -7.53
N THR A 176 11.55 -21.64 -6.75
CA THR A 176 11.51 -21.86 -5.30
C THR A 176 10.93 -23.23 -4.92
N ALA A 177 11.66 -23.93 -4.04
CA ALA A 177 11.24 -25.17 -3.40
C ALA A 177 10.67 -24.94 -1.99
N ASP A 178 10.85 -23.73 -1.42
CA ASP A 178 10.35 -23.39 -0.09
C ASP A 178 8.82 -23.29 -0.07
N ALA A 179 8.16 -24.13 0.72
CA ALA A 179 6.69 -24.18 0.76
C ALA A 179 6.06 -22.85 1.20
N GLY A 180 6.70 -22.11 2.12
CA GLY A 180 6.20 -20.81 2.59
C GLY A 180 6.23 -19.76 1.48
N ARG A 181 7.36 -19.63 0.78
CA ARG A 181 7.50 -18.74 -0.40
C ARG A 181 6.52 -19.11 -1.50
N ARG A 182 6.32 -20.41 -1.75
CA ARG A 182 5.32 -20.86 -2.72
C ARG A 182 3.94 -20.34 -2.36
N THR A 183 3.50 -20.46 -1.11
CA THR A 183 2.21 -19.93 -0.66
C THR A 183 2.14 -18.40 -0.81
N VAL A 184 3.21 -17.67 -0.45
CA VAL A 184 3.29 -16.21 -0.62
C VAL A 184 3.17 -15.81 -2.11
N TYR A 185 3.86 -16.51 -3.00
CA TYR A 185 3.84 -16.19 -4.44
C TYR A 185 2.49 -16.56 -5.06
N THR A 186 1.86 -17.65 -4.62
CA THR A 186 0.49 -18.02 -4.99
C THR A 186 -0.51 -16.94 -4.53
N LEU A 187 -0.36 -16.39 -3.32
CA LEU A 187 -1.20 -15.28 -2.84
C LEU A 187 -1.00 -14.01 -3.69
N ALA A 188 0.24 -13.67 -4.02
CA ALA A 188 0.54 -12.55 -4.90
C ALA A 188 -0.08 -12.74 -6.31
N LEU A 189 -0.09 -13.98 -6.83
CA LEU A 189 -0.77 -14.31 -8.09
C LEU A 189 -2.28 -14.15 -7.97
N ALA A 190 -2.88 -14.62 -6.87
CA ALA A 190 -4.30 -14.44 -6.63
C ALA A 190 -4.68 -12.94 -6.62
N ARG A 191 -3.87 -12.10 -5.97
CA ARG A 191 -4.02 -10.64 -5.96
C ARG A 191 -3.86 -10.01 -7.36
N ALA A 192 -2.88 -10.45 -8.15
CA ALA A 192 -2.71 -9.97 -9.52
C ALA A 192 -3.93 -10.35 -10.41
N TYR A 193 -4.41 -11.60 -10.32
CA TYR A 193 -5.60 -12.04 -11.05
C TYR A 193 -6.89 -11.38 -10.54
N HIS A 194 -6.98 -11.05 -9.25
CA HIS A 194 -8.05 -10.21 -8.70
C HIS A 194 -8.08 -8.84 -9.39
N GLY A 195 -6.93 -8.16 -9.46
CA GLY A 195 -6.82 -6.88 -10.17
C GLY A 195 -7.13 -6.97 -11.68
N LEU A 196 -6.83 -8.11 -12.31
CA LEU A 196 -7.18 -8.39 -13.72
C LEU A 196 -8.65 -8.74 -13.94
N GLY A 197 -9.44 -8.96 -12.88
CA GLY A 197 -10.83 -9.42 -12.98
C GLY A 197 -10.97 -10.89 -13.38
N ASP A 198 -9.90 -11.69 -13.33
CA ASP A 198 -9.95 -13.12 -13.62
C ASP A 198 -10.47 -13.89 -12.41
N ARG A 199 -11.81 -13.92 -12.27
CA ARG A 199 -12.50 -14.55 -11.14
C ARG A 199 -12.09 -16.00 -10.94
N GLN A 200 -11.98 -16.79 -12.02
CA GLN A 200 -11.71 -18.21 -11.91
C GLN A 200 -10.31 -18.46 -11.35
N ARG A 201 -9.28 -17.82 -11.93
CA ARG A 201 -7.90 -18.00 -11.47
C ARG A 201 -7.67 -17.41 -10.09
N ALA A 202 -8.21 -16.21 -9.82
CA ALA A 202 -8.10 -15.56 -8.53
C ALA A 202 -8.71 -16.43 -7.41
N ALA A 203 -9.93 -16.97 -7.61
CA ALA A 203 -10.58 -17.83 -6.64
C ALA A 203 -9.83 -19.14 -6.42
N GLN A 204 -9.34 -19.77 -7.49
CA GLN A 204 -8.58 -21.02 -7.39
C GLN A 204 -7.32 -20.84 -6.53
N LEU A 205 -6.49 -19.84 -6.88
CA LEU A 205 -5.23 -19.59 -6.18
C LEU A 205 -5.46 -19.15 -4.73
N ALA A 206 -6.52 -18.37 -4.48
CA ALA A 206 -6.92 -18.02 -3.12
C ALA A 206 -7.29 -19.26 -2.29
N GLN A 207 -8.05 -20.19 -2.85
CA GLN A 207 -8.38 -21.45 -2.15
C GLN A 207 -7.14 -22.31 -1.89
N GLU A 208 -6.17 -22.33 -2.82
CA GLU A 208 -4.88 -23.01 -2.60
C GLU A 208 -4.13 -22.41 -1.40
N VAL A 209 -4.11 -21.08 -1.26
CA VAL A 209 -3.50 -20.39 -0.11
C VAL A 209 -4.23 -20.72 1.19
N ILE A 210 -5.57 -20.64 1.20
CA ILE A 210 -6.40 -20.95 2.37
C ILE A 210 -6.15 -22.39 2.86
N ALA A 211 -5.98 -23.33 1.94
CA ALA A 211 -5.73 -24.74 2.26
C ALA A 211 -4.29 -24.99 2.74
N ALA A 212 -3.31 -24.26 2.20
CA ALA A 212 -1.90 -24.46 2.51
C ALA A 212 -1.46 -23.77 3.81
N ASP A 213 -1.76 -22.48 3.96
CA ASP A 213 -1.43 -21.68 5.14
C ASP A 213 -2.37 -20.46 5.24
N PRO A 214 -3.51 -20.59 5.96
CA PRO A 214 -4.47 -19.51 6.11
C PRO A 214 -3.94 -18.32 6.93
N LEU A 215 -2.83 -18.49 7.66
CA LEU A 215 -2.18 -17.44 8.45
C LEU A 215 -0.91 -16.89 7.80
N VAL A 216 -0.65 -17.24 6.54
CA VAL A 216 0.53 -16.77 5.78
C VAL A 216 0.69 -15.26 5.96
N LEU A 217 1.92 -14.82 6.18
CA LEU A 217 2.26 -13.42 6.39
C LEU A 217 3.64 -13.14 5.81
N ARG A 218 3.69 -12.27 4.81
CA ARG A 218 4.94 -11.72 4.28
C ARG A 218 5.01 -10.25 4.66
N ASN A 219 6.10 -9.88 5.32
CA ASN A 219 6.35 -8.54 5.82
C ASN A 219 7.51 -7.88 5.07
N ALA A 220 7.44 -6.56 4.93
CA ALA A 220 8.61 -5.72 4.74
C ALA A 220 9.15 -5.29 6.10
N VAL A 221 10.45 -5.48 6.29
CA VAL A 221 11.15 -5.12 7.52
C VAL A 221 11.81 -3.76 7.33
N PHE A 222 11.79 -2.97 8.40
CA PHE A 222 12.37 -1.63 8.46
C PHE A 222 13.56 -1.64 9.41
N ASP A 223 14.55 -0.81 9.09
CA ASP A 223 15.76 -0.62 9.88
C ASP A 223 15.97 0.88 10.10
N GLY A 224 15.35 1.38 11.18
CA GLY A 224 15.38 2.80 11.51
C GLY A 224 16.78 3.31 11.88
N LEU A 225 17.67 2.43 12.35
CA LEU A 225 19.05 2.78 12.68
C LEU A 225 19.90 3.02 11.43
N ASN A 226 19.59 2.33 10.33
CA ASN A 226 20.32 2.43 9.06
C ASN A 226 19.54 3.19 7.97
N GLY A 227 18.63 4.07 8.37
CA GLY A 227 17.95 5.03 7.48
C GLY A 227 16.75 4.47 6.71
N ALA A 228 16.23 3.30 7.09
CA ALA A 228 15.01 2.72 6.56
C ALA A 228 13.93 2.70 7.66
N SER A 229 13.54 3.87 8.17
CA SER A 229 12.47 4.01 9.16
C SER A 229 11.09 3.84 8.53
N ASN A 230 10.13 3.27 9.26
CA ASN A 230 8.73 3.19 8.85
C ASN A 230 8.06 4.57 9.03
N LEU A 231 7.78 5.23 7.92
CA LEU A 231 7.17 6.55 7.91
C LEU A 231 5.74 6.53 8.45
N MET A 232 5.00 5.46 8.19
CA MET A 232 3.63 5.31 8.67
C MET A 232 3.59 5.22 10.20
N GLN A 233 4.51 4.47 10.82
CA GLN A 233 4.72 4.46 12.27
C GLN A 233 5.08 5.84 12.84
N THR A 234 5.81 6.64 12.06
CA THR A 234 6.15 7.99 12.48
C THR A 234 4.90 8.86 12.50
N TYR A 235 4.07 8.78 11.46
CA TYR A 235 2.89 9.64 11.31
C TYR A 235 1.73 9.32 12.25
N THR A 236 1.54 8.05 12.64
CA THR A 236 0.42 7.66 13.53
C THR A 236 0.79 7.50 15.00
N PHE A 237 2.07 7.40 15.33
CA PHE A 237 2.48 7.09 16.71
C PHE A 237 3.69 7.88 17.21
N SER A 238 4.77 7.91 16.43
CA SER A 238 6.06 8.44 16.94
C SER A 238 6.09 9.98 16.95
N SER A 239 5.35 10.60 16.03
CA SER A 239 5.24 12.06 15.91
C SER A 239 4.40 12.66 17.03
N SER A 240 4.90 13.72 17.65
CA SER A 240 4.15 14.48 18.66
C SER A 240 2.90 15.18 18.13
N THR A 241 2.77 15.30 16.81
CA THR A 241 1.66 16.00 16.14
C THR A 241 0.55 15.06 15.67
N ASN A 242 0.72 13.73 15.76
CA ASN A 242 -0.24 12.74 15.28
C ASN A 242 -0.73 13.09 13.85
N THR A 243 0.21 13.08 12.92
CA THR A 243 0.09 13.64 11.56
C THR A 243 -1.13 13.11 10.81
N LEU A 244 -1.41 11.81 10.98
CA LEU A 244 -2.57 11.15 10.39
C LEU A 244 -3.47 10.64 11.51
N ALA A 245 -4.76 10.98 11.44
CA ALA A 245 -5.75 10.48 12.38
C ALA A 245 -6.82 9.68 11.62
N PRO A 246 -7.24 8.52 12.15
CA PRO A 246 -8.20 7.68 11.45
C PRO A 246 -9.61 8.24 11.58
N LEU A 247 -10.50 7.87 10.68
CA LEU A 247 -11.93 8.12 10.90
C LEU A 247 -12.40 7.50 12.24
N PRO A 248 -13.35 8.11 12.96
CA PRO A 248 -13.84 7.58 14.24
C PRO A 248 -14.31 6.12 14.21
N ARG A 249 -14.78 5.63 13.05
CA ARG A 249 -15.17 4.21 12.88
C ARG A 249 -13.98 3.24 12.84
N LEU A 250 -12.77 3.73 12.54
CA LEU A 250 -11.54 2.95 12.43
C LEU A 250 -10.57 3.19 13.60
N ASP A 251 -10.94 4.07 14.55
CA ASP A 251 -10.03 4.52 15.60
C ASP A 251 -9.50 3.38 16.49
N PHE A 252 -10.29 2.33 16.70
CA PHE A 252 -9.91 1.12 17.43
C PHE A 252 -8.79 0.29 16.78
N LEU A 253 -8.53 0.50 15.49
CA LEU A 253 -7.48 -0.20 14.75
C LEU A 253 -6.15 0.56 14.79
N ASP A 254 -6.16 1.82 15.23
CA ASP A 254 -5.00 2.70 15.24
C ASP A 254 -4.45 2.96 16.66
N PRO A 255 -3.13 2.88 16.87
CA PRO A 255 -2.09 2.68 15.86
C PRO A 255 -1.92 1.20 15.48
N LYS A 256 -1.60 0.93 14.21
CA LYS A 256 -1.12 -0.40 13.78
C LYS A 256 0.38 -0.58 14.00
N TYR A 257 1.13 0.51 13.81
CA TYR A 257 2.57 0.57 13.99
C TYR A 257 2.89 1.46 15.20
N PHE A 258 3.64 0.93 16.15
CA PHE A 258 3.98 1.57 17.42
C PHE A 258 5.43 1.25 17.79
N HIS A 259 5.98 1.88 18.80
CA HIS A 259 7.28 1.47 19.36
C HIS A 259 7.22 1.39 20.88
N VAL A 260 8.02 0.49 21.45
CA VAL A 260 8.30 0.44 22.89
C VAL A 260 9.73 0.92 23.09
N GLY A 261 9.89 2.05 23.77
CA GLY A 261 11.19 2.68 23.95
C GLY A 261 11.63 3.47 22.72
N ASN A 262 12.83 3.22 22.20
CA ASN A 262 13.40 4.02 21.12
C ASN A 262 12.75 3.67 19.77
N ALA A 263 12.11 4.67 19.14
CA ALA A 263 11.46 4.53 17.84
C ALA A 263 12.40 3.98 16.76
N SER A 264 13.63 4.47 16.61
CA SER A 264 14.53 4.03 15.53
C SER A 264 14.98 2.58 15.66
N ALA A 265 15.00 2.04 16.89
CA ALA A 265 15.37 0.66 17.18
C ALA A 265 14.16 -0.30 17.16
N ASP A 266 12.93 0.22 17.21
CA ASP A 266 11.71 -0.58 17.21
C ASP A 266 10.77 -0.13 16.09
N GLN A 267 11.03 -0.63 14.90
CA GLN A 267 10.24 -0.37 13.69
C GLN A 267 9.33 -1.57 13.40
N LYS A 268 8.01 -1.36 13.40
CA LYS A 268 7.07 -2.42 13.06
C LYS A 268 7.07 -2.66 11.56
N PRO A 269 7.02 -3.92 11.13
CA PRO A 269 6.95 -4.26 9.71
C PRO A 269 5.59 -3.89 9.12
N ILE A 270 5.57 -3.67 7.81
CA ILE A 270 4.34 -3.53 7.02
C ILE A 270 4.06 -4.87 6.34
N ALA A 271 2.82 -5.37 6.45
CA ALA A 271 2.39 -6.57 5.76
C ALA A 271 2.25 -6.30 4.26
N LEU A 272 2.96 -7.07 3.44
CA LEU A 272 2.86 -7.03 1.97
C LEU A 272 1.70 -7.87 1.47
N LEU A 273 1.61 -9.08 2.03
CA LEU A 273 0.70 -10.15 1.67
C LEU A 273 0.36 -10.91 2.94
N LYS A 274 -0.92 -11.19 3.15
CA LYS A 274 -1.41 -11.92 4.32
C LYS A 274 -2.64 -12.74 3.99
N GLY A 275 -2.80 -13.89 4.66
CA GLY A 275 -3.81 -14.90 4.34
C GLY A 275 -5.25 -14.37 4.27
N GLU A 276 -5.57 -13.31 5.02
CA GLU A 276 -6.85 -12.60 4.97
C GLU A 276 -7.25 -12.20 3.54
N GLU A 277 -6.28 -11.81 2.71
CA GLU A 277 -6.51 -11.44 1.31
C GLU A 277 -7.06 -12.60 0.48
N ALA A 278 -6.61 -13.84 0.74
CA ALA A 278 -7.11 -15.02 0.05
C ALA A 278 -8.61 -15.25 0.36
N PHE A 279 -9.01 -15.13 1.63
CA PHE A 279 -10.42 -15.25 2.01
C PHE A 279 -11.29 -14.17 1.36
N LEU A 280 -10.81 -12.93 1.31
CA LEU A 280 -11.55 -11.82 0.72
C LEU A 280 -11.68 -11.97 -0.80
N ILE A 281 -10.62 -12.41 -1.50
CA ILE A 281 -10.67 -12.72 -2.94
C ILE A 281 -11.66 -13.87 -3.22
N ALA A 282 -11.57 -14.96 -2.46
CA ALA A 282 -12.45 -16.11 -2.64
C ALA A 282 -13.93 -15.76 -2.33
N ALA A 283 -14.18 -14.96 -1.30
CA ALA A 283 -15.52 -14.52 -0.93
C ALA A 283 -16.12 -13.58 -2.00
N GLU A 284 -15.33 -12.65 -2.54
CA GLU A 284 -15.78 -11.76 -3.61
C GLU A 284 -16.15 -12.55 -4.87
N ALA A 285 -15.31 -13.54 -5.24
CA ALA A 285 -15.60 -14.45 -6.34
C ALA A 285 -16.88 -15.29 -6.10
N ALA A 286 -17.08 -15.78 -4.87
CA ALA A 286 -18.29 -16.52 -4.51
C ALA A 286 -19.55 -15.64 -4.63
N ILE A 287 -19.49 -14.38 -4.16
CA ILE A 287 -20.58 -13.40 -4.33
C ILE A 287 -20.85 -13.16 -5.82
N GLY A 288 -19.81 -12.94 -6.63
CA GLY A 288 -19.94 -12.75 -8.09
C GLY A 288 -20.51 -13.95 -8.83
N ASN A 289 -20.38 -15.16 -8.27
CA ASN A 289 -20.99 -16.39 -8.79
C ASN A 289 -22.40 -16.66 -8.23
N GLY A 290 -22.91 -15.81 -7.35
CA GLY A 290 -24.19 -16.03 -6.65
C GLY A 290 -24.14 -17.10 -5.55
N ASP A 291 -22.96 -17.59 -5.18
CA ASP A 291 -22.75 -18.53 -4.07
C ASP A 291 -22.67 -17.78 -2.73
N LEU A 292 -23.82 -17.25 -2.29
CA LEU A 292 -23.93 -16.52 -1.02
C LEU A 292 -23.63 -17.40 0.21
N PRO A 293 -24.05 -18.69 0.27
CA PRO A 293 -23.67 -19.58 1.37
C PRO A 293 -22.15 -19.80 1.44
N GLY A 294 -21.48 -20.01 0.30
CA GLY A 294 -20.02 -20.16 0.23
C GLY A 294 -19.30 -18.89 0.66
N ALA A 295 -19.76 -17.71 0.21
CA ALA A 295 -19.23 -16.43 0.64
C ALA A 295 -19.36 -16.23 2.16
N LYS A 296 -20.53 -16.52 2.75
CA LYS A 296 -20.73 -16.47 4.20
C LYS A 296 -19.76 -17.37 4.95
N ALA A 297 -19.62 -18.62 4.51
CA ALA A 297 -18.70 -19.57 5.16
C ALA A 297 -17.26 -19.06 5.13
N LEU A 298 -16.81 -18.47 4.02
CA LEU A 298 -15.47 -17.89 3.91
C LEU A 298 -15.28 -16.69 4.84
N LEU A 299 -16.24 -15.76 4.88
CA LEU A 299 -16.15 -14.57 5.74
C LEU A 299 -16.23 -14.94 7.22
N THR A 300 -17.09 -15.90 7.60
CA THR A 300 -17.16 -16.39 8.98
C THR A 300 -15.83 -17.00 9.42
N ARG A 301 -15.21 -17.85 8.58
CA ARG A 301 -13.88 -18.42 8.88
C ARG A 301 -12.79 -17.35 8.94
N LEU A 302 -12.83 -16.35 8.05
CA LEU A 302 -11.89 -15.23 8.10
C LEU A 302 -11.94 -14.53 9.46
N VAL A 303 -13.12 -14.17 9.94
CA VAL A 303 -13.28 -13.49 11.23
C VAL A 303 -12.94 -14.42 12.40
N GLY A 304 -13.51 -15.63 12.42
CA GLY A 304 -13.46 -16.55 13.55
C GLY A 304 -12.15 -17.33 13.70
N GLU A 305 -11.43 -17.61 12.60
CA GLU A 305 -10.23 -18.46 12.60
C GLU A 305 -8.94 -17.70 12.27
N VAL A 306 -9.01 -16.64 11.45
CA VAL A 306 -7.82 -15.94 10.93
C VAL A 306 -7.57 -14.63 11.67
N VAL A 307 -8.54 -13.70 11.63
CA VAL A 307 -8.40 -12.38 12.26
C VAL A 307 -8.30 -12.53 13.78
N SER A 308 -9.13 -13.40 14.38
CA SER A 308 -9.11 -13.69 15.82
C SER A 308 -7.79 -14.30 16.29
N ALA A 309 -7.06 -15.00 15.41
CA ALA A 309 -5.79 -15.65 15.73
C ALA A 309 -4.59 -14.70 15.61
N ARG A 310 -4.76 -13.49 15.06
CA ARG A 310 -3.67 -12.52 14.93
C ARG A 310 -3.29 -11.94 16.29
N PRO A 311 -1.98 -11.70 16.54
CA PRO A 311 -1.52 -11.18 17.80
C PRO A 311 -1.94 -9.73 18.01
N VAL A 312 -2.34 -9.42 19.24
CA VAL A 312 -2.56 -8.06 19.73
C VAL A 312 -1.45 -7.64 20.69
N ALA A 313 -1.30 -6.33 20.89
CA ALA A 313 -0.39 -5.76 21.87
C ALA A 313 -1.14 -4.83 22.83
N SER A 314 -0.62 -4.69 24.04
CA SER A 314 -1.05 -3.65 24.99
C SER A 314 -0.04 -2.50 24.94
N VAL A 315 -0.50 -1.30 24.64
CA VAL A 315 0.33 -0.10 24.47
C VAL A 315 -0.19 1.01 25.39
N ASP A 316 0.69 1.79 26.01
CA ASP A 316 0.28 2.96 26.79
C ASP A 316 -0.40 3.99 25.88
N GLY A 317 -1.70 4.20 26.08
CA GLY A 317 -2.53 5.03 25.22
C GLY A 317 -2.09 6.48 25.19
N ARG A 318 -1.40 6.97 26.23
CA ARG A 318 -0.92 8.36 26.32
C ARG A 318 0.08 8.71 25.21
N HIS A 319 0.77 7.71 24.67
CA HIS A 319 1.67 7.90 23.51
C HIS A 319 0.91 7.97 22.18
N ALA A 320 -0.32 7.44 22.11
CA ALA A 320 -1.15 7.44 20.92
C ALA A 320 -2.27 8.50 20.95
N GLU A 321 -2.29 9.39 21.95
CA GLU A 321 -3.31 10.44 22.08
C GLU A 321 -3.48 11.26 20.78
N ARG A 322 -4.73 11.59 20.46
CA ARG A 322 -5.09 12.42 19.31
C ARG A 322 -4.79 13.88 19.63
N LYS A 323 -3.86 14.50 18.87
CA LYS A 323 -3.29 15.83 19.18
C LYS A 323 -3.32 16.81 18.01
N GLY A 324 -4.10 16.52 16.96
CA GLY A 324 -4.15 17.39 15.78
C GLY A 324 -5.21 18.47 15.84
N THR A 325 -5.55 19.01 14.67
CA THR A 325 -6.22 20.29 14.52
C THR A 325 -7.75 20.23 14.63
N ARG A 326 -8.34 19.05 14.48
CA ARG A 326 -9.80 18.85 14.60
C ARG A 326 -10.23 18.81 16.06
N SER A 327 -10.91 19.86 16.52
CA SER A 327 -11.48 19.93 17.87
C SER A 327 -12.71 19.06 18.07
N ASP A 328 -13.35 18.63 16.98
CA ASP A 328 -14.58 17.83 16.98
C ASP A 328 -14.31 16.31 17.02
N TYR A 329 -13.04 15.87 16.99
CA TYR A 329 -12.71 14.46 17.03
C TYR A 329 -13.07 13.82 18.39
N PRO A 330 -13.74 12.64 18.42
CA PRO A 330 -14.14 12.01 19.67
C PRO A 330 -12.93 11.39 20.40
N LEU A 331 -12.82 11.64 21.71
CA LEU A 331 -11.71 11.15 22.55
C LEU A 331 -12.16 10.18 23.66
N SER A 332 -13.47 9.91 23.76
CA SER A 332 -14.05 9.10 24.83
C SER A 332 -14.37 7.69 24.33
N ALA A 333 -13.98 6.68 25.10
CA ALA A 333 -14.36 5.28 24.84
C ALA A 333 -15.89 5.05 24.91
N ALA A 334 -16.63 5.96 25.55
CA ALA A 334 -18.08 5.89 25.62
C ALA A 334 -18.78 6.38 24.33
N THR A 335 -18.07 7.05 23.44
CA THR A 335 -18.63 7.58 22.19
C THR A 335 -19.07 6.43 21.28
N LYS A 336 -20.32 6.48 20.83
CA LYS A 336 -20.86 5.51 19.87
C LYS A 336 -20.74 6.06 18.45
N VAL A 337 -20.45 5.19 17.50
CA VAL A 337 -20.27 5.59 16.10
C VAL A 337 -21.38 5.01 15.23
N ARG A 338 -21.89 5.83 14.32
CA ARG A 338 -22.85 5.47 13.29
C ARG A 338 -22.17 5.62 11.94
N PHE A 339 -22.20 4.57 11.11
CA PHE A 339 -21.46 4.57 9.83
C PHE A 339 -22.15 5.36 8.72
N ALA A 340 -23.41 5.72 8.89
CA ALA A 340 -24.16 6.59 7.99
C ALA A 340 -25.36 7.20 8.75
N PRO A 341 -25.91 8.36 8.33
CA PRO A 341 -27.14 8.90 8.91
C PRO A 341 -28.25 7.85 8.97
N GLY A 342 -28.89 7.70 10.14
CA GLY A 342 -29.95 6.71 10.37
C GLY A 342 -29.51 5.25 10.59
N GLY A 343 -28.22 4.90 10.41
CA GLY A 343 -27.67 3.57 10.69
C GLY A 343 -27.63 3.16 12.18
N PRO A 344 -27.27 1.92 12.53
CA PRO A 344 -27.16 1.50 13.93
C PRO A 344 -25.99 2.18 14.66
N LEU A 345 -26.10 2.33 15.97
CA LEU A 345 -25.01 2.77 16.85
C LEU A 345 -24.10 1.58 17.17
N ARG A 346 -22.78 1.78 17.02
CA ARG A 346 -21.74 0.82 17.36
C ARG A 346 -20.87 1.34 18.48
N GLU A 347 -20.55 0.48 19.43
CA GLU A 347 -19.73 0.78 20.60
C GLU A 347 -18.30 0.25 20.40
N GLY A 348 -17.34 0.77 21.17
CA GLY A 348 -15.96 0.25 21.19
C GLY A 348 -15.09 0.62 19.98
N LEU A 349 -15.56 1.52 19.10
CA LEU A 349 -14.81 1.95 17.92
C LEU A 349 -13.89 3.14 18.17
N VAL A 350 -14.17 3.95 19.19
CA VAL A 350 -13.33 5.06 19.66
C VAL A 350 -12.61 4.64 20.93
N LEU A 351 -11.31 4.93 21.04
CA LEU A 351 -10.50 4.57 22.20
C LEU A 351 -10.27 5.74 23.16
N GLY A 352 -10.51 5.50 24.45
CA GLY A 352 -10.14 6.40 25.56
C GLY A 352 -8.65 6.30 25.87
N ARG A 353 -7.81 6.99 25.08
CA ARG A 353 -6.34 6.88 25.16
C ARG A 353 -5.71 7.50 26.40
N GLY A 354 -6.40 8.45 27.04
CA GLY A 354 -5.98 9.03 28.31
C GLY A 354 -6.21 8.11 29.52
N ASP A 355 -7.00 7.06 29.37
CA ASP A 355 -7.49 6.23 30.49
C ASP A 355 -6.58 5.04 30.83
N GLY A 356 -5.47 4.87 30.10
CA GLY A 356 -4.48 3.82 30.34
C GLY A 356 -4.02 3.12 29.07
N ASN A 357 -3.78 1.82 29.16
CA ASN A 357 -3.32 1.05 28.01
C ASN A 357 -4.48 0.75 27.04
N ILE A 358 -4.17 0.81 25.76
CA ILE A 358 -5.04 0.39 24.66
C ILE A 358 -4.60 -0.95 24.08
N THR A 359 -5.55 -1.65 23.45
CA THR A 359 -5.26 -2.84 22.65
C THR A 359 -4.97 -2.43 21.22
N VAL A 360 -3.87 -2.95 20.65
CA VAL A 360 -3.40 -2.66 19.30
C VAL A 360 -3.35 -3.93 18.47
N HIS A 361 -3.92 -3.90 17.27
CA HIS A 361 -3.90 -4.98 16.31
C HIS A 361 -2.64 -4.92 15.45
N ARG A 362 -1.78 -5.95 15.49
CA ARG A 362 -0.47 -5.92 14.80
C ARG A 362 -0.51 -6.32 13.32
N VAL A 363 -1.55 -7.05 12.90
CA VAL A 363 -1.68 -7.59 11.54
C VAL A 363 -3.05 -7.29 10.96
N SER A 364 -4.11 -7.65 11.68
CA SER A 364 -5.49 -7.35 11.32
C SER A 364 -6.37 -7.22 12.56
N GLY A 365 -7.38 -6.38 12.45
CA GLY A 365 -8.52 -6.32 13.36
C GLY A 365 -9.78 -6.06 12.54
N THR A 366 -10.95 -6.27 13.13
CA THR A 366 -12.23 -5.95 12.48
C THR A 366 -13.31 -5.70 13.53
N SER A 367 -14.27 -4.83 13.19
CA SER A 367 -15.52 -4.65 13.93
C SER A 367 -16.63 -5.59 13.46
N VAL A 368 -16.44 -6.27 12.32
CA VAL A 368 -17.42 -7.19 11.73
C VAL A 368 -17.47 -8.47 12.54
N THR A 369 -18.69 -8.88 12.89
CA THR A 369 -18.96 -10.08 13.68
C THR A 369 -19.53 -11.21 12.84
N GLU A 370 -19.37 -12.45 13.31
CA GLU A 370 -20.00 -13.63 12.69
C GLU A 370 -21.53 -13.50 12.63
N ALA A 371 -22.14 -12.83 13.61
CA ALA A 371 -23.58 -12.59 13.66
C ALA A 371 -24.05 -11.66 12.52
N GLU A 372 -23.28 -10.61 12.20
CA GLU A 372 -23.57 -9.73 11.06
C GLU A 372 -23.46 -10.48 9.73
N ILE A 373 -22.42 -11.32 9.58
CA ILE A 373 -22.23 -12.16 8.40
C ILE A 373 -23.41 -13.14 8.24
N ALA A 374 -23.83 -13.78 9.33
CA ALA A 374 -24.98 -14.68 9.33
C ALA A 374 -26.28 -13.95 8.92
N ALA A 375 -26.47 -12.72 9.42
CA ALA A 375 -27.65 -11.89 9.19
C ALA A 375 -27.72 -11.26 7.78
N ALA A 376 -26.61 -11.18 7.03
CA ALA A 376 -26.59 -10.62 5.68
C ALA A 376 -27.51 -11.41 4.73
N GLY A 377 -28.62 -10.81 4.28
CA GLY A 377 -29.69 -11.52 3.58
C GLY A 377 -29.46 -11.71 2.08
N ASP A 378 -28.64 -10.86 1.46
CA ASP A 378 -28.46 -10.79 0.02
C ASP A 378 -26.99 -10.48 -0.37
N ALA A 379 -26.73 -10.44 -1.67
CA ALA A 379 -25.40 -10.18 -2.22
C ALA A 379 -24.84 -8.81 -1.82
N ASP A 380 -25.69 -7.79 -1.67
CA ASP A 380 -25.25 -6.41 -1.42
C ASP A 380 -24.90 -6.22 0.06
N ALA A 381 -25.66 -6.86 0.95
CA ALA A 381 -25.32 -6.95 2.36
C ALA A 381 -23.98 -7.69 2.57
N LEU A 382 -23.73 -8.79 1.85
CA LEU A 382 -22.45 -9.51 1.94
C LEU A 382 -21.29 -8.70 1.35
N LEU A 383 -21.52 -8.05 0.21
CA LEU A 383 -20.53 -7.20 -0.43
C LEU A 383 -20.17 -5.99 0.44
N TYR A 384 -21.15 -5.41 1.14
CA TYR A 384 -20.89 -4.36 2.13
C TYR A 384 -19.96 -4.84 3.25
N LEU A 385 -20.23 -6.01 3.85
CA LEU A 385 -19.38 -6.58 4.88
C LEU A 385 -17.98 -6.92 4.34
N LEU A 386 -17.88 -7.40 3.10
CA LEU A 386 -16.60 -7.66 2.43
C LEU A 386 -15.79 -6.38 2.24
N CYS A 387 -16.41 -5.28 1.78
CA CYS A 387 -15.76 -3.97 1.65
C CYS A 387 -15.28 -3.44 3.01
N LEU A 388 -16.11 -3.57 4.05
CA LEU A 388 -15.76 -3.15 5.40
C LEU A 388 -14.59 -3.99 5.97
N LEU A 389 -14.63 -5.31 5.80
CA LEU A 389 -13.54 -6.20 6.18
C LEU A 389 -12.24 -5.84 5.44
N ARG A 390 -12.27 -5.59 4.12
CA ARG A 390 -11.10 -5.13 3.37
C ARG A 390 -10.53 -3.84 3.97
N GLN A 391 -11.38 -2.85 4.23
CA GLN A 391 -10.96 -1.57 4.82
C GLN A 391 -10.26 -1.78 6.18
N GLU A 392 -10.92 -2.48 7.10
CA GLU A 392 -10.43 -2.64 8.47
C GLU A 392 -9.18 -3.54 8.55
N ILE A 393 -9.16 -4.64 7.78
CA ILE A 393 -8.03 -5.57 7.77
C ILE A 393 -6.78 -4.91 7.18
N PHE A 394 -6.92 -4.20 6.07
CA PHE A 394 -5.79 -3.58 5.35
C PHE A 394 -5.53 -2.13 5.73
N MET A 395 -6.13 -1.63 6.81
CA MET A 395 -5.86 -0.28 7.31
C MET A 395 -4.35 -0.07 7.55
N SER A 396 -3.86 1.10 7.16
CA SER A 396 -2.43 1.50 7.24
C SER A 396 -1.49 0.66 6.36
N GLU A 397 -1.98 -0.04 5.33
CA GLU A 397 -1.17 -0.89 4.43
C GLU A 397 -1.18 -0.40 2.97
N GLY A 398 -1.82 0.74 2.69
CA GLY A 398 -1.82 1.39 1.37
C GLY A 398 -2.74 0.73 0.35
N ARG A 399 -3.69 -0.10 0.81
CA ARG A 399 -4.58 -0.88 -0.07
C ARG A 399 -5.86 -0.13 -0.43
N ARG A 400 -6.33 0.76 0.45
CA ARG A 400 -7.68 1.31 0.34
C ARG A 400 -7.89 2.16 -0.92
N MET A 401 -6.92 2.99 -1.32
CA MET A 401 -6.97 3.73 -2.60
C MET A 401 -7.26 2.82 -3.80
N THR A 402 -6.71 1.60 -3.80
CA THR A 402 -6.94 0.63 -4.86
C THR A 402 -8.38 0.15 -4.88
N ASP A 403 -8.92 -0.19 -3.71
CA ASP A 403 -10.32 -0.64 -3.54
C ASP A 403 -11.33 0.46 -3.91
N LEU A 404 -10.94 1.74 -3.78
CA LEU A 404 -11.72 2.89 -4.22
C LEU A 404 -11.69 3.11 -5.73
N GLY A 405 -10.83 2.40 -6.46
CA GLY A 405 -10.64 2.58 -7.91
C GLY A 405 -9.89 3.87 -8.27
N ILE A 406 -9.24 4.51 -7.30
CA ILE A 406 -8.44 5.71 -7.53
C ILE A 406 -7.04 5.29 -8.02
N ARG A 407 -6.48 6.02 -8.99
CA ARG A 407 -5.13 5.81 -9.51
C ARG A 407 -4.40 7.13 -9.75
N PHE A 408 -3.12 7.16 -9.38
CA PHE A 408 -2.21 8.26 -9.66
C PHE A 408 -1.98 8.45 -11.18
N PRO A 409 -1.74 9.70 -11.63
CA PRO A 409 -1.22 10.01 -12.96
C PRO A 409 0.28 9.73 -13.07
N ILE A 410 0.82 9.77 -14.29
CA ILE A 410 2.26 9.91 -14.53
C ILE A 410 2.71 11.33 -14.16
N SER A 411 3.88 11.47 -13.53
CA SER A 411 4.42 12.78 -13.17
C SER A 411 4.82 13.63 -14.38
N THR A 412 4.73 14.95 -14.24
CA THR A 412 5.18 15.90 -15.27
C THR A 412 6.69 15.80 -15.50
N ILE A 413 7.47 15.39 -14.49
CA ILE A 413 8.91 15.14 -14.64
C ILE A 413 9.17 13.97 -15.58
N GLU A 414 8.44 12.86 -15.47
CA GLU A 414 8.55 11.76 -16.43
C GLU A 414 8.09 12.20 -17.82
N GLN A 415 7.00 12.95 -17.92
CA GLN A 415 6.52 13.48 -19.21
C GLN A 415 7.59 14.30 -19.94
N GLN A 416 8.35 15.10 -19.21
CA GLN A 416 9.42 15.93 -19.79
C GLN A 416 10.63 15.11 -20.26
N ASN A 417 10.86 13.94 -19.66
CA ASN A 417 12.04 13.11 -19.93
C ASN A 417 11.76 11.89 -20.81
N ASN A 418 10.49 11.49 -20.96
CA ASN A 418 10.08 10.32 -21.73
C ASN A 418 9.11 10.70 -22.85
N PRO A 419 9.54 10.64 -24.13
CA PRO A 419 8.72 11.07 -25.27
C PRO A 419 7.49 10.19 -25.52
N ASN A 420 7.38 9.04 -24.86
CA ASN A 420 6.23 8.15 -24.97
C ASN A 420 5.07 8.55 -24.05
N VAL A 421 5.27 9.49 -23.13
CA VAL A 421 4.23 9.95 -22.20
C VAL A 421 3.39 11.03 -22.85
N SER A 422 2.11 10.75 -23.00
CA SER A 422 1.13 11.68 -23.54
C SER A 422 0.50 12.56 -22.46
N ALA A 423 -0.22 13.60 -22.87
CA ALA A 423 -1.01 14.43 -21.95
C ALA A 423 -2.22 13.69 -21.34
N GLN A 424 -2.59 12.52 -21.87
CA GLN A 424 -3.64 11.70 -21.27
C GLN A 424 -3.11 10.87 -20.10
N ASP A 425 -1.84 10.48 -20.14
CA ASP A 425 -1.21 9.66 -19.09
C ASP A 425 -0.94 10.44 -17.80
N THR A 426 -0.90 11.78 -17.89
CA THR A 426 -0.76 12.68 -16.75
C THR A 426 -2.11 13.01 -16.08
N ARG A 427 -3.16 12.21 -16.33
CA ARG A 427 -4.48 12.36 -15.70
C ARG A 427 -4.72 11.26 -14.68
N ALA A 428 -5.07 11.67 -13.46
CA ALA A 428 -5.46 10.73 -12.42
C ALA A 428 -6.78 10.04 -12.78
N THR A 429 -6.96 8.81 -12.29
CA THR A 429 -8.27 8.16 -12.32
C THR A 429 -8.92 8.36 -10.96
N ILE A 430 -10.02 9.12 -10.93
CA ILE A 430 -10.84 9.32 -9.73
C ILE A 430 -12.27 9.01 -10.12
N PRO A 431 -12.89 7.93 -9.61
CA PRO A 431 -14.26 7.60 -9.96
C PRO A 431 -15.23 8.70 -9.54
N SER A 432 -16.21 9.01 -10.38
CA SER A 432 -17.13 10.16 -10.19
C SER A 432 -18.04 10.05 -8.96
N PHE A 433 -18.14 8.87 -8.36
CA PHE A 433 -18.92 8.64 -7.14
C PHE A 433 -18.11 8.88 -5.85
N ILE A 434 -16.79 9.12 -5.96
CA ILE A 434 -15.96 9.51 -4.81
C ILE A 434 -16.31 10.97 -4.47
N PRO A 435 -16.67 11.28 -3.20
CA PRO A 435 -16.98 12.66 -2.82
C PRO A 435 -15.70 13.51 -2.87
N GLY A 436 -15.81 14.71 -3.44
CA GLY A 436 -14.74 15.71 -3.40
C GLY A 436 -14.75 16.51 -2.10
N GLN A 437 -13.84 17.50 -1.99
CA GLN A 437 -13.82 18.49 -0.90
C GLN A 437 -13.77 17.88 0.51
N LEU A 438 -12.87 16.91 0.76
CA LEU A 438 -12.73 16.19 2.04
C LEU A 438 -13.93 15.32 2.44
N GLY A 439 -14.94 15.14 1.57
CA GLY A 439 -16.17 14.44 1.94
C GLY A 439 -15.98 12.96 2.31
N MET A 440 -14.83 12.35 2.02
CA MET A 440 -14.52 10.99 2.51
C MET A 440 -14.28 10.95 4.02
N ASP A 441 -13.84 12.06 4.61
CA ASP A 441 -13.40 12.19 6.01
C ASP A 441 -14.40 12.93 6.90
N ASP A 442 -15.56 13.23 6.34
CA ASP A 442 -16.60 14.03 6.96
C ASP A 442 -17.42 13.21 7.97
N PHE A 443 -17.52 13.76 9.18
CA PHE A 443 -18.34 13.23 10.27
C PHE A 443 -18.88 14.35 11.14
N GLU A 444 -20.02 14.10 11.78
CA GLU A 444 -20.62 14.98 12.78
C GLU A 444 -20.47 14.37 14.17
N HIS A 445 -20.07 15.17 15.16
CA HIS A 445 -19.98 14.76 16.56
C HIS A 445 -21.01 15.50 17.42
N ASP A 446 -22.03 14.78 17.87
CA ASP A 446 -22.95 15.24 18.90
C ASP A 446 -22.38 14.86 20.28
N GLU A 447 -21.62 15.79 20.86
CA GLU A 447 -20.99 15.60 22.18
C GLU A 447 -22.02 15.37 23.29
N ALA A 448 -23.20 16.00 23.20
CA ALA A 448 -24.23 15.87 24.22
C ALA A 448 -24.88 14.48 24.22
N ALA A 449 -25.07 13.90 23.03
CA ALA A 449 -25.54 12.53 22.89
C ALA A 449 -24.42 11.48 23.01
N GLY A 450 -23.14 11.88 22.91
CA GLY A 450 -22.00 10.98 22.83
C GLY A 450 -22.01 10.13 21.56
N VAL A 451 -22.41 10.72 20.44
CA VAL A 451 -22.58 10.02 19.15
C VAL A 451 -21.82 10.72 18.04
N VAL A 452 -21.06 9.94 17.27
CA VAL A 452 -20.47 10.38 16.00
C VAL A 452 -21.19 9.72 14.84
N THR A 453 -21.50 10.50 13.80
CA THR A 453 -22.11 10.01 12.56
C THR A 453 -21.18 10.30 11.39
N ILE A 454 -20.70 9.26 10.72
CA ILE A 454 -19.98 9.37 9.45
C ILE A 454 -20.99 9.82 8.38
N LEU A 455 -20.63 10.84 7.60
CA LEU A 455 -21.52 11.42 6.60
C LEU A 455 -21.56 10.61 5.30
N HIS A 456 -20.42 10.07 4.89
CA HIS A 456 -20.28 9.27 3.67
C HIS A 456 -19.74 7.86 3.98
N ASP A 457 -20.63 6.85 4.00
CA ASP A 457 -20.20 5.45 4.09
C ASP A 457 -19.66 4.97 2.74
N ILE A 458 -18.36 5.15 2.51
CA ILE A 458 -17.74 4.79 1.24
C ILE A 458 -17.89 3.29 0.93
N ASN A 459 -17.99 2.40 1.92
CA ASN A 459 -18.26 0.97 1.65
C ASN A 459 -19.63 0.77 1.01
N ARG A 460 -20.67 1.52 1.42
CA ARG A 460 -21.97 1.52 0.73
C ARG A 460 -21.89 2.16 -0.65
N VAL A 461 -21.10 3.22 -0.81
CA VAL A 461 -20.88 3.85 -2.11
C VAL A 461 -20.28 2.85 -3.10
N LEU A 462 -19.30 2.05 -2.69
CA LEU A 462 -18.72 0.99 -3.53
C LEU A 462 -19.76 -0.05 -3.94
N VAL A 463 -20.59 -0.53 -3.01
CA VAL A 463 -21.67 -1.50 -3.31
C VAL A 463 -22.67 -0.92 -4.31
N ALA A 464 -23.10 0.32 -4.12
CA ALA A 464 -24.02 1.01 -5.03
C ALA A 464 -23.43 1.19 -6.45
N ASN A 465 -22.10 1.23 -6.56
CA ASN A 465 -21.38 1.41 -7.81
C ASN A 465 -20.64 0.15 -8.27
N LYS A 466 -20.98 -1.04 -7.75
CA LYS A 466 -20.26 -2.32 -8.00
C LYS A 466 -20.06 -2.72 -9.47
N ALA A 467 -20.82 -2.12 -10.41
CA ALA A 467 -20.63 -2.31 -11.85
C ALA A 467 -19.51 -1.44 -12.45
N SER A 468 -19.11 -0.35 -11.79
CA SER A 468 -18.11 0.61 -12.26
C SER A 468 -16.73 -0.01 -12.39
N ALA A 469 -16.01 0.31 -13.48
CA ALA A 469 -14.64 -0.16 -13.71
C ALA A 469 -13.69 0.21 -12.56
N GLY A 470 -12.68 -0.64 -12.31
CA GLY A 470 -11.66 -0.39 -11.29
C GLY A 470 -12.03 -0.76 -9.85
N ILE A 471 -13.29 -1.10 -9.56
CA ILE A 471 -13.73 -1.58 -8.24
C ILE A 471 -14.41 -2.94 -8.34
N LEU A 472 -14.34 -3.71 -7.25
CA LEU A 472 -14.99 -5.01 -7.06
C LEU A 472 -14.88 -5.93 -8.29
N PRO A 473 -13.65 -6.17 -8.77
CA PRO A 473 -13.40 -6.75 -10.09
C PRO A 473 -13.96 -8.17 -10.24
N LEU A 474 -14.19 -8.89 -9.14
CA LEU A 474 -14.69 -10.26 -9.21
C LEU A 474 -16.21 -10.38 -9.12
N VAL A 475 -16.94 -9.27 -8.92
CA VAL A 475 -18.42 -9.29 -8.85
C VAL A 475 -19.08 -9.31 -10.23
N LYS A 476 -18.34 -8.93 -11.29
CA LYS A 476 -18.89 -8.63 -12.63
C LYS A 476 -19.03 -9.81 -13.57
#